data_AF-A0A8T2GSI1-F1
#
_entry.id   AF-A0A8T2GSI1-F1
#
_cell.length_a   1.000
_cell.length_b   1.000
_cell.length_c   1.000
_cell.angle_alpha   90.00
_cell.angle_beta   90.00
_cell.angle_gamma   90.00
#
_symmetry.space_group_name_H-M   'P 1'
#
loop_
_entity.id
_entity.type
_entity.pdbx_description
1 polymer ?
#
loop_
_entity_poly.entity_id
_entity_poly.type
_entity_poly.pdbx_seq_one_letter_code
_entity_poly.pdbx_strand_id
1 'polypeptide(L)'
;MGTNEVTRIVTDEEKREAKNFNIFDLPDVPTGLPPHLELQRTRVVCKKDSNIHPTAITFSGAYSSMGVDNSVRLENFSEDFKVDVISLTETDMVFDMIGVHAGIANAFRRILLAELPSMAIEKVYVANNTSVIQDEVLAHRLGLIPIAADPRLFEYLSENDQPNEKNTIVFKLHVKCLKGDPRRKVLTSELKWLPNGSELIKESGGSTTTPKTYTSFNHSQDSFPEFAENPIRPTLKDILIAKLGPGQEIELEAHAVKGIGKTHAKWSPVATAWYRMLPEVVLLKEFEGKHAEELVKVCPKKVFDIEDMGQGEVKAFPSFLQMSLLAFE
;
A
#
# COMPACT_ATOMS: atom_id res chain seq x y z
N MET A 1 70.27 -27.91 21.12
CA MET A 1 68.98 -27.91 21.86
C MET A 1 67.95 -27.26 20.96
N GLY A 2 67.26 -28.05 20.14
CA GLY A 2 66.23 -27.55 19.22
C GLY A 2 64.85 -27.70 19.87
N THR A 3 64.10 -26.60 19.94
CA THR A 3 62.72 -26.53 20.40
C THR A 3 61.80 -27.10 19.32
N ASN A 4 61.20 -28.26 19.57
CA ASN A 4 60.11 -28.76 18.73
C ASN A 4 58.80 -28.13 19.21
N GLU A 5 58.34 -27.11 18.50
CA GLU A 5 56.94 -26.66 18.55
C GLU A 5 56.05 -27.80 18.04
N VAL A 6 55.24 -28.36 18.93
CA VAL A 6 54.20 -29.32 18.56
C VAL A 6 52.99 -28.52 18.06
N THR A 7 52.91 -28.30 16.76
CA THR A 7 51.69 -27.80 16.10
C THR A 7 50.63 -28.90 16.15
N ARG A 8 49.66 -28.75 17.05
CA ARG A 8 48.50 -29.64 17.14
C ARG A 8 47.64 -29.44 15.89
N ILE A 9 47.56 -30.47 15.04
CA ILE A 9 46.73 -30.48 13.84
C ILE A 9 45.28 -30.70 14.30
N VAL A 10 44.46 -29.66 14.20
CA VAL A 10 43.01 -29.71 14.51
C VAL A 10 42.32 -30.63 13.51
N THR A 11 41.59 -31.63 14.01
CA THR A 11 40.91 -32.63 13.17
C THR A 11 39.69 -32.04 12.47
N ASP A 12 39.26 -32.64 11.34
CA ASP A 12 38.08 -32.14 10.61
C ASP A 12 36.76 -32.38 11.37
N GLU A 13 36.76 -33.26 12.38
CA GLU A 13 35.69 -33.43 13.36
C GLU A 13 35.65 -32.26 14.35
N GLU A 14 36.80 -31.85 14.90
CA GLU A 14 36.90 -30.65 15.76
C GLU A 14 36.47 -29.37 15.02
N LYS A 15 36.74 -29.28 13.70
CA LYS A 15 36.24 -28.17 12.85
C LYS A 15 34.72 -28.23 12.58
N ARG A 16 34.12 -29.43 12.58
CA ARG A 16 32.67 -29.61 12.45
C ARG A 16 31.94 -29.30 13.75
N GLU A 17 32.50 -29.73 14.88
CA GLU A 17 32.01 -29.31 16.21
C GLU A 17 32.13 -27.79 16.37
N ALA A 18 33.23 -27.17 15.99
CA ALA A 18 33.39 -25.71 16.04
C ALA A 18 32.40 -24.94 15.12
N LYS A 19 31.88 -25.56 14.06
CA LYS A 19 30.83 -24.97 13.20
C LYS A 19 29.44 -25.03 13.83
N ASN A 20 29.19 -26.00 14.71
CA ASN A 20 27.93 -26.19 15.43
C ASN A 20 28.03 -25.77 16.91
N PHE A 21 29.18 -25.28 17.35
CA PHE A 21 29.42 -24.87 18.72
C PHE A 21 28.73 -23.54 18.98
N ASN A 22 27.59 -23.59 19.69
CA ASN A 22 26.96 -22.41 20.22
C ASN A 22 27.58 -22.13 21.59
N ILE A 23 28.16 -20.93 21.77
CA ILE A 23 28.77 -20.52 23.06
C ILE A 23 27.77 -20.58 24.22
N PHE A 24 26.49 -20.58 23.88
CA PHE A 24 25.33 -20.61 24.76
C PHE A 24 24.92 -22.02 25.22
N ASP A 25 25.50 -23.09 24.65
CA ASP A 25 25.27 -24.48 25.07
C ASP A 25 26.18 -24.88 26.25
N LEU A 26 26.98 -23.94 26.78
CA LEU A 26 27.81 -24.13 27.97
C LEU A 26 26.92 -24.21 29.23
N PRO A 27 27.20 -25.15 30.15
CA PRO A 27 26.37 -25.41 31.33
C PRO A 27 26.27 -24.23 32.31
N ASP A 28 27.17 -23.24 32.21
CA ASP A 28 27.22 -22.06 33.08
C ASP A 28 26.43 -20.85 32.53
N VAL A 29 25.79 -20.98 31.36
CA VAL A 29 24.99 -19.91 30.75
C VAL A 29 23.53 -20.03 31.20
N PRO A 30 22.95 -19.02 31.89
CA PRO A 30 21.54 -19.03 32.24
C PRO A 30 20.68 -19.11 30.96
N THR A 31 19.83 -20.12 30.86
CA THR A 31 18.95 -20.31 29.71
C THR A 31 17.66 -19.52 29.89
N GLY A 32 17.52 -18.44 29.11
CA GLY A 32 16.28 -17.68 28.99
C GLY A 32 16.28 -16.31 29.68
N LEU A 33 15.50 -15.40 29.11
CA LEU A 33 15.33 -14.04 29.61
C LEU A 33 14.38 -14.01 30.82
N PRO A 34 14.67 -13.19 31.84
CA PRO A 34 13.70 -12.87 32.89
C PRO A 34 12.36 -12.38 32.32
N PRO A 35 11.21 -12.67 32.97
CA PRO A 35 9.88 -12.35 32.44
C PRO A 35 9.66 -10.88 32.07
N HIS A 36 10.27 -9.96 32.82
CA HIS A 36 10.16 -8.53 32.56
C HIS A 36 10.91 -8.09 31.29
N LEU A 37 12.05 -8.73 30.97
CA LEU A 37 12.80 -8.47 29.73
C LEU A 37 12.13 -9.13 28.53
N GLU A 38 11.55 -10.31 28.72
CA GLU A 38 10.78 -10.97 27.67
C GLU A 38 9.54 -10.15 27.29
N LEU A 39 8.83 -9.60 28.29
CA LEU A 39 7.73 -8.65 28.07
C LEU A 39 8.21 -7.40 27.33
N GLN A 40 9.38 -6.87 27.69
CA GLN A 40 9.98 -5.72 27.01
C GLN A 40 10.33 -5.99 25.55
N ARG A 41 10.78 -7.21 25.25
CA ARG A 41 11.15 -7.63 23.90
C ARG A 41 9.94 -7.87 23.01
N THR A 42 8.88 -8.46 23.56
CA THR A 42 7.77 -9.05 22.78
C THR A 42 6.51 -8.19 22.70
N ARG A 43 6.30 -7.25 23.63
CA ARG A 43 5.04 -6.51 23.76
C ARG A 43 5.26 -5.01 23.97
N VAL A 44 4.45 -4.24 23.24
CA VAL A 44 4.26 -2.80 23.48
C VAL A 44 3.08 -2.67 24.46
N VAL A 45 3.33 -2.12 25.64
CA VAL A 45 2.31 -2.00 26.69
C VAL A 45 1.66 -0.63 26.63
N CYS A 46 0.36 -0.59 26.39
CA CYS A 46 -0.43 0.64 26.40
C CYS A 46 -0.86 0.98 27.84
N LYS A 47 -0.24 2.00 28.47
CA LYS A 47 -0.72 2.54 29.75
C LYS A 47 -1.56 3.80 29.53
N LYS A 48 -2.28 4.21 30.58
CA LYS A 48 -3.09 5.44 30.60
C LYS A 48 -2.28 6.69 30.24
N ASP A 49 -1.04 6.77 30.71
CA ASP A 49 -0.20 7.96 30.53
C ASP A 49 0.62 7.89 29.23
N SER A 50 1.26 6.76 28.95
CA SER A 50 2.09 6.56 27.76
C SER A 50 2.31 5.10 27.41
N ASN A 51 2.73 4.86 26.17
CA ASN A 51 3.12 3.52 25.72
C ASN A 51 4.53 3.18 26.21
N ILE A 52 4.70 1.94 26.65
CA ILE A 52 5.98 1.41 27.14
C ILE A 52 6.51 0.38 26.14
N HIS A 53 7.83 0.37 25.97
CA HIS A 53 8.56 -0.47 25.01
C HIS A 53 8.17 -0.26 23.53
N PRO A 54 8.07 0.98 23.02
CA PRO A 54 7.71 1.21 21.62
C PRO A 54 8.82 0.78 20.63
N THR A 55 10.05 0.61 21.10
CA THR A 55 11.22 0.26 20.27
C THR A 55 11.55 -1.22 20.41
N ALA A 56 11.81 -1.88 19.29
CA ALA A 56 12.29 -3.25 19.28
C ALA A 56 13.79 -3.32 19.62
N ILE A 57 14.16 -4.22 20.54
CA ILE A 57 15.56 -4.50 20.91
C ILE A 57 15.95 -5.83 20.26
N THR A 58 16.33 -5.76 18.97
CA THR A 58 16.60 -6.96 18.14
C THR A 58 18.07 -7.10 17.74
N PHE A 59 18.96 -6.26 18.27
CA PHE A 59 20.40 -6.38 18.00
C PHE A 59 20.96 -7.67 18.62
N SER A 60 21.89 -8.32 17.91
CA SER A 60 22.49 -9.60 18.31
C SER A 60 23.12 -9.57 19.70
N GLY A 61 23.77 -8.45 20.04
CA GLY A 61 24.45 -8.24 21.32
C GLY A 61 23.55 -7.85 22.50
N ALA A 62 22.25 -7.63 22.28
CA ALA A 62 21.40 -7.03 23.32
C ALA A 62 21.22 -7.91 24.57
N TYR A 63 21.18 -9.23 24.37
CA TYR A 63 20.96 -10.20 25.45
C TYR A 63 22.03 -11.30 25.49
N SER A 64 23.18 -11.10 24.85
CA SER A 64 24.26 -12.09 24.82
C SER A 64 24.83 -12.39 26.21
N SER A 65 24.77 -11.43 27.14
CA SER A 65 25.16 -11.66 28.55
C SER A 65 24.19 -12.58 29.30
N MET A 66 22.97 -12.74 28.80
CA MET A 66 21.92 -13.60 29.36
C MET A 66 21.70 -14.87 28.55
N GLY A 67 22.66 -15.22 27.69
CA GLY A 67 22.60 -16.48 26.95
C GLY A 67 21.68 -16.48 25.73
N VAL A 68 21.09 -15.34 25.35
CA VAL A 68 20.15 -15.28 24.23
C VAL A 68 20.84 -14.72 22.98
N ASP A 69 20.89 -15.55 21.95
CA ASP A 69 21.32 -15.16 20.62
C ASP A 69 20.16 -14.55 19.83
N ASN A 70 20.29 -13.26 19.51
CA ASN A 70 19.35 -12.53 18.65
C ASN A 70 19.87 -12.42 17.20
N SER A 71 20.88 -13.20 16.81
CA SER A 71 21.36 -13.19 15.43
C SER A 71 20.25 -13.57 14.46
N VAL A 72 20.09 -12.76 13.41
CA VAL A 72 19.09 -13.02 12.38
C VAL A 72 19.63 -14.12 11.48
N ARG A 73 19.06 -15.33 11.61
CA ARG A 73 19.30 -16.46 10.71
C ARG A 73 18.15 -16.56 9.73
N LEU A 74 18.47 -16.79 8.46
CA LEU A 74 17.47 -16.80 7.39
C LEU A 74 16.49 -17.98 7.54
N GLU A 75 17.01 -19.11 8.02
CA GLU A 75 16.24 -20.33 8.27
C GLU A 75 15.17 -20.07 9.33
N ASN A 76 15.56 -19.51 10.48
CA ASN A 76 14.63 -19.15 11.57
C ASN A 76 13.57 -18.15 11.08
N PHE A 77 13.98 -17.14 10.30
CA PHE A 77 13.04 -16.17 9.75
C PHE A 77 12.01 -16.82 8.81
N SER A 78 12.44 -17.77 7.98
CA SER A 78 11.55 -18.48 7.05
C SER A 78 10.54 -19.39 7.75
N GLU A 79 10.89 -19.93 8.92
CA GLU A 79 10.00 -20.77 9.72
C GLU A 79 8.98 -19.94 10.51
N ASP A 80 9.40 -18.77 11.00
CA ASP A 80 8.57 -17.86 11.79
C ASP A 80 7.64 -16.98 10.94
N PHE A 81 8.02 -16.67 9.70
CA PHE A 81 7.26 -15.79 8.83
C PHE A 81 5.99 -16.45 8.30
N LYS A 82 4.83 -15.87 8.63
CA LYS A 82 3.51 -16.34 8.20
C LYS A 82 2.65 -15.18 7.72
N VAL A 83 1.84 -15.44 6.71
CA VAL A 83 0.90 -14.46 6.14
C VAL A 83 -0.48 -15.10 6.05
N ASP A 84 -1.43 -14.51 6.75
CA ASP A 84 -2.81 -14.99 6.79
C ASP A 84 -3.72 -13.94 6.16
N VAL A 85 -4.34 -14.27 5.03
CA VAL A 85 -5.29 -13.36 4.35
C VAL A 85 -6.65 -13.51 5.00
N ILE A 86 -7.13 -12.45 5.66
CA ILE A 86 -8.41 -12.49 6.38
C ILE A 86 -9.57 -12.16 5.42
N SER A 87 -9.39 -11.15 4.56
CA SER A 87 -10.38 -10.80 3.54
C SER A 87 -9.74 -10.30 2.26
N LEU A 88 -10.31 -10.71 1.14
CA LEU A 88 -9.96 -10.19 -0.18
C LEU A 88 -11.24 -9.81 -0.92
N THR A 89 -11.35 -8.54 -1.26
CA THR A 89 -12.39 -7.99 -2.12
C THR A 89 -11.77 -7.43 -3.40
N GLU A 90 -12.58 -6.93 -4.35
CA GLU A 90 -12.07 -6.35 -5.60
C GLU A 90 -11.25 -5.07 -5.37
N THR A 91 -11.56 -4.29 -4.33
CA THR A 91 -10.92 -3.00 -4.03
C THR A 91 -9.99 -3.07 -2.82
N ASP A 92 -10.33 -3.89 -1.84
CA ASP A 92 -9.69 -3.90 -0.52
C ASP A 92 -9.16 -5.29 -0.15
N MET A 93 -8.01 -5.30 0.53
CA MET A 93 -7.35 -6.50 1.01
C MET A 93 -6.93 -6.29 2.47
N VAL A 94 -7.24 -7.26 3.33
CA VAL A 94 -6.84 -7.27 4.74
C VAL A 94 -6.15 -8.60 5.02
N PHE A 95 -4.94 -8.52 5.55
CA PHE A 95 -4.11 -9.67 5.85
C PHE A 95 -3.21 -9.39 7.06
N ASP A 96 -2.87 -10.46 7.78
CA ASP A 96 -1.94 -10.43 8.89
C ASP A 96 -0.54 -10.87 8.43
N MET A 97 0.49 -10.17 8.93
CA MET A 97 1.89 -10.52 8.73
C MET A 97 2.52 -10.84 10.08
N ILE A 98 2.88 -12.10 10.30
CA ILE A 98 3.45 -12.59 11.56
C ILE A 98 4.95 -12.84 11.35
N GLY A 99 5.77 -12.50 12.36
CA GLY A 99 7.22 -12.75 12.32
C GLY A 99 8.05 -11.67 11.62
N VAL A 100 7.47 -10.52 11.26
CA VAL A 100 8.18 -9.42 10.58
C VAL A 100 8.44 -8.23 11.49
N HIS A 101 9.62 -7.63 11.37
CA HIS A 101 9.96 -6.39 12.05
C HIS A 101 9.18 -5.19 11.49
N ALA A 102 8.73 -4.28 12.36
CA ALA A 102 7.95 -3.10 11.97
C ALA A 102 8.62 -2.23 10.89
N GLY A 103 9.96 -2.22 10.85
CA GLY A 103 10.72 -1.53 9.81
C GLY A 103 10.45 -2.05 8.39
N ILE A 104 10.32 -3.37 8.22
CA ILE A 104 10.03 -4.00 6.93
C ILE A 104 8.55 -3.77 6.55
N ALA A 105 7.62 -3.93 7.50
CA ALA A 105 6.21 -3.63 7.29
C ALA A 105 5.99 -2.15 6.87
N ASN A 106 6.68 -1.22 7.52
CA ASN A 106 6.63 0.19 7.16
C ASN A 106 7.31 0.47 5.80
N ALA A 107 8.34 -0.28 5.43
CA ALA A 107 8.93 -0.19 4.09
C ALA A 107 7.91 -0.58 3.01
N PHE A 108 7.21 -1.71 3.17
CA PHE A 108 6.13 -2.10 2.25
C PHE A 108 5.04 -1.04 2.18
N ARG A 109 4.56 -0.54 3.33
CA ARG A 109 3.57 0.54 3.37
C ARG A 109 4.02 1.77 2.56
N ARG A 110 5.28 2.18 2.69
CA ARG A 110 5.84 3.33 1.96
C ARG A 110 5.97 3.07 0.46
N ILE A 111 6.40 1.87 0.08
CA ILE A 111 6.50 1.45 -1.33
C ILE A 111 5.12 1.49 -1.99
N LEU A 112 4.10 0.92 -1.32
CA LEU A 112 2.72 0.92 -1.81
C LEU A 112 2.19 2.35 -2.03
N LEU A 113 2.49 3.28 -1.12
CA LEU A 113 2.00 4.66 -1.21
C LEU A 113 2.74 5.49 -2.27
N ALA A 114 4.05 5.31 -2.44
CA ALA A 114 4.88 6.30 -3.12
C ALA A 114 5.71 5.76 -4.30
N GLU A 115 6.09 4.49 -4.31
CA GLU A 115 7.06 3.97 -5.28
C GLU A 115 6.43 3.09 -6.36
N LEU A 116 5.24 2.53 -6.10
CA LEU A 116 4.52 1.80 -7.12
C LEU A 116 4.04 2.74 -8.24
N PRO A 117 4.33 2.41 -9.51
CA PRO A 117 3.91 3.23 -10.63
C PRO A 117 2.44 3.01 -10.98
N SER A 118 1.78 4.05 -11.47
CA SER A 118 0.43 3.99 -12.04
C SER A 118 0.30 4.93 -13.24
N MET A 119 -0.81 4.81 -13.98
CA MET A 119 -1.14 5.70 -15.10
C MET A 119 -2.08 6.81 -14.62
N ALA A 120 -1.71 8.08 -14.85
CA ALA A 120 -2.56 9.22 -14.53
C ALA A 120 -2.41 10.34 -15.56
N ILE A 121 -3.43 11.20 -15.67
CA ILE A 121 -3.43 12.36 -16.57
C ILE A 121 -2.40 13.38 -16.10
N GLU A 122 -1.53 13.82 -17.01
CA GLU A 122 -0.52 14.85 -16.74
C GLU A 122 -0.71 16.10 -17.57
N LYS A 123 -0.88 15.95 -18.88
CA LYS A 123 -1.06 17.10 -19.78
C LYS A 123 -2.50 17.15 -20.26
N VAL A 124 -3.11 18.33 -20.22
CA VAL A 124 -4.46 18.57 -20.76
C VAL A 124 -4.36 19.70 -21.77
N TYR A 125 -4.72 19.40 -23.01
CA TYR A 125 -4.79 20.33 -24.11
C TYR A 125 -6.25 20.76 -24.28
N VAL A 126 -6.54 22.01 -23.93
CA VAL A 126 -7.89 22.57 -24.05
C VAL A 126 -8.02 23.25 -25.39
N ALA A 127 -8.97 22.80 -26.22
CA ALA A 127 -9.29 23.45 -27.48
C ALA A 127 -10.32 24.57 -27.28
N ASN A 128 -11.35 24.30 -26.48
CA ASN A 128 -12.36 25.28 -26.13
C ASN A 128 -12.99 24.95 -24.77
N ASN A 129 -12.93 25.89 -23.82
CA ASN A 129 -13.66 25.80 -22.55
C ASN A 129 -14.48 27.07 -22.35
N THR A 130 -15.80 26.94 -22.42
CA THR A 130 -16.76 28.03 -22.12
C THR A 130 -17.54 27.76 -20.83
N SER A 131 -17.10 26.77 -20.04
CA SER A 131 -17.71 26.42 -18.76
C SER A 131 -17.37 27.45 -17.69
N VAL A 132 -18.02 27.32 -16.52
CA VAL A 132 -17.74 28.18 -15.35
C VAL A 132 -16.44 27.77 -14.64
N ILE A 133 -15.96 26.54 -14.86
CA ILE A 133 -14.75 26.02 -14.22
C ILE A 133 -13.55 26.50 -15.03
N GLN A 134 -12.57 27.09 -14.35
CA GLN A 134 -11.32 27.52 -14.97
C GLN A 134 -10.50 26.33 -15.46
N ASP A 135 -9.69 26.55 -16.49
CA ASP A 135 -8.92 25.50 -17.18
C ASP A 135 -7.97 24.76 -16.22
N GLU A 136 -7.29 25.49 -15.35
CA GLU A 136 -6.36 24.93 -14.37
C GLU A 136 -7.06 24.04 -13.33
N VAL A 137 -8.26 24.44 -12.90
CA VAL A 137 -9.07 23.67 -11.96
C VAL A 137 -9.62 22.42 -12.65
N LEU A 138 -10.06 22.55 -13.90
CA LEU A 138 -10.53 21.42 -14.71
C LEU A 138 -9.41 20.40 -14.94
N ALA A 139 -8.21 20.86 -15.33
CA ALA A 139 -7.05 20.02 -15.55
C ALA A 139 -6.61 19.30 -14.27
N HIS A 140 -6.59 19.99 -13.13
CA HIS A 140 -6.28 19.38 -11.84
C HIS A 140 -7.26 18.27 -11.47
N ARG A 141 -8.56 18.47 -11.70
CA ARG A 141 -9.59 17.44 -11.46
C ARG A 141 -9.43 16.23 -12.37
N LEU A 142 -9.16 16.45 -13.66
CA LEU A 142 -8.88 15.36 -14.60
C LEU A 142 -7.63 14.56 -14.18
N GLY A 143 -6.60 15.25 -13.67
CA GLY A 143 -5.39 14.62 -13.15
C GLY A 143 -5.63 13.62 -12.02
N LEU A 144 -6.68 13.79 -11.23
CA LEU A 144 -7.02 12.93 -10.08
C LEU A 144 -7.95 11.77 -10.44
N ILE A 145 -8.39 11.64 -11.70
CA ILE A 145 -9.23 10.52 -12.12
C ILE A 145 -8.35 9.27 -12.29
N PRO A 146 -8.63 8.18 -11.55
CA PRO A 146 -7.88 6.94 -11.72
C PRO A 146 -8.22 6.29 -13.07
N ILE A 147 -7.17 5.87 -13.80
CA ILE A 147 -7.29 5.19 -15.08
C ILE A 147 -7.04 3.70 -14.89
N ALA A 148 -7.95 2.87 -15.40
CA ALA A 148 -7.76 1.42 -15.46
C ALA A 148 -6.88 1.08 -16.69
N ALA A 149 -5.56 1.16 -16.49
CA ALA A 149 -4.55 0.74 -17.46
C ALA A 149 -3.41 0.06 -16.69
N ASP A 150 -2.90 -1.08 -17.17
CA ASP A 150 -1.76 -1.74 -16.54
C ASP A 150 -0.48 -0.92 -16.79
N PRO A 151 0.14 -0.31 -15.76
CA PRO A 151 1.34 0.50 -15.91
C PRO A 151 2.56 -0.31 -16.37
N ARG A 152 2.53 -1.65 -16.30
CA ARG A 152 3.65 -2.50 -16.74
C ARG A 152 3.83 -2.52 -18.25
N LEU A 153 2.75 -2.29 -19.00
CA LEU A 153 2.74 -2.27 -20.46
C LEU A 153 3.32 -0.96 -21.03
N PHE A 154 3.45 0.08 -20.20
CA PHE A 154 3.90 1.40 -20.62
C PHE A 154 5.31 1.73 -20.11
N GLU A 155 6.07 2.46 -20.93
CA GLU A 155 7.38 2.99 -20.58
C GLU A 155 7.25 4.40 -19.97
N TYR A 156 8.29 4.85 -19.27
CA TYR A 156 8.33 6.21 -18.72
C TYR A 156 8.60 7.23 -19.82
N LEU A 157 7.97 8.40 -19.72
CA LEU A 157 8.21 9.51 -20.64
C LEU A 157 9.41 10.33 -20.15
N SER A 158 10.50 10.36 -20.91
CA SER A 158 11.63 11.27 -20.65
C SER A 158 11.33 12.69 -21.14
N GLU A 159 11.99 13.71 -20.60
CA GLU A 159 11.76 15.12 -20.98
C GLU A 159 12.03 15.40 -22.47
N ASN A 160 12.92 14.63 -23.10
CA ASN A 160 13.28 14.78 -24.52
C ASN A 160 12.49 13.87 -25.46
N ASP A 161 11.67 12.95 -24.92
CA ASP A 161 10.95 11.99 -25.74
C ASP A 161 9.65 12.58 -26.30
N GLN A 162 9.32 12.19 -27.53
CA GLN A 162 8.01 12.47 -28.11
C GLN A 162 6.96 11.50 -27.55
N PRO A 163 5.74 11.96 -27.28
CA PRO A 163 4.65 11.08 -26.85
C PRO A 163 4.35 10.02 -27.92
N ASN A 164 4.65 8.77 -27.59
CA ASN A 164 4.45 7.59 -28.43
C ASN A 164 3.39 6.66 -27.82
N GLU A 165 3.00 5.65 -28.60
CA GLU A 165 2.00 4.63 -28.23
C GLU A 165 2.35 3.87 -26.96
N LYS A 166 3.65 3.66 -26.69
CA LYS A 166 4.13 2.92 -25.52
C LYS A 166 4.23 3.76 -24.26
N ASN A 167 4.18 5.09 -24.38
CA ASN A 167 4.52 6.00 -23.29
C ASN A 167 3.31 6.85 -22.86
N THR A 168 2.30 6.97 -23.71
CA THR A 168 1.19 7.89 -23.49
C THR A 168 -0.15 7.30 -23.92
N ILE A 169 -1.18 7.56 -23.12
CA ILE A 169 -2.58 7.26 -23.43
C ILE A 169 -3.29 8.59 -23.65
N VAL A 170 -4.10 8.69 -24.71
CA VAL A 170 -4.84 9.91 -25.03
C VAL A 170 -6.33 9.70 -24.79
N PHE A 171 -6.95 10.64 -24.08
CA PHE A 171 -8.40 10.72 -23.90
C PHE A 171 -8.94 12.01 -24.51
N LYS A 172 -10.13 11.96 -25.09
CA LYS A 172 -10.87 13.12 -25.59
C LYS A 172 -12.14 13.32 -24.78
N LEU A 173 -12.39 14.57 -24.39
CA LEU A 173 -13.65 15.00 -23.81
C LEU A 173 -14.25 16.08 -24.71
N HIS A 174 -15.38 15.78 -25.33
CA HIS A 174 -16.13 16.73 -26.14
C HIS A 174 -17.59 16.70 -25.70
N VAL A 175 -18.02 17.75 -25.00
CA VAL A 175 -19.37 17.84 -24.45
C VAL A 175 -19.93 19.24 -24.64
N LYS A 176 -21.11 19.29 -25.25
CA LYS A 176 -21.86 20.51 -25.51
C LYS A 176 -23.24 20.44 -24.85
N CYS A 177 -23.66 21.55 -24.27
CA CYS A 177 -25.02 21.75 -23.78
C CYS A 177 -25.71 22.74 -24.72
N LEU A 178 -26.79 22.33 -25.40
CA LEU A 178 -27.47 23.20 -26.36
C LEU A 178 -28.31 24.26 -25.64
N LYS A 179 -28.60 25.36 -26.33
CA LYS A 179 -29.46 26.42 -25.79
C LYS A 179 -30.89 25.88 -25.68
N GLY A 180 -31.39 25.71 -24.45
CA GLY A 180 -32.72 25.17 -24.15
C GLY A 180 -32.69 23.88 -23.33
N ASP A 181 -31.55 23.19 -23.27
CA ASP A 181 -31.39 22.01 -22.44
C ASP A 181 -31.26 22.37 -20.95
N PRO A 182 -31.71 21.51 -20.02
CA PRO A 182 -31.41 21.67 -18.61
C PRO A 182 -29.90 21.55 -18.37
N ARG A 183 -29.43 22.04 -17.20
CA ARG A 183 -28.02 21.93 -16.80
C ARG A 183 -27.56 20.48 -16.88
N ARG A 184 -26.51 20.23 -17.67
CA ARG A 184 -25.93 18.89 -17.88
C ARG A 184 -24.77 18.65 -16.91
N LYS A 185 -24.72 17.46 -16.34
CA LYS A 185 -23.57 16.99 -15.55
C LYS A 185 -22.61 16.26 -16.50
N VAL A 186 -21.37 16.70 -16.54
CA VAL A 186 -20.29 16.04 -17.30
C VAL A 186 -19.65 15.02 -16.37
N LEU A 187 -19.78 13.75 -16.72
CA LEU A 187 -19.25 12.63 -15.95
C LEU A 187 -18.01 12.04 -16.62
N THR A 188 -17.23 11.32 -15.85
CA THR A 188 -16.04 10.60 -16.31
C THR A 188 -16.36 9.54 -17.38
N SER A 189 -17.58 9.02 -17.42
CA SER A 189 -18.06 8.15 -18.51
C SER A 189 -18.01 8.78 -19.91
N GLU A 190 -17.96 10.11 -19.99
CA GLU A 190 -17.91 10.85 -21.26
C GLU A 190 -16.48 11.00 -21.82
N LEU A 191 -15.45 10.61 -21.05
CA LEU A 191 -14.06 10.54 -21.53
C LEU A 191 -13.88 9.35 -22.47
N LYS A 192 -13.57 9.65 -23.74
CA LYS A 192 -13.33 8.65 -24.77
C LYS A 192 -11.85 8.42 -24.97
N TRP A 193 -11.40 7.18 -24.94
CA TRP A 193 -10.03 6.82 -25.28
C TRP A 193 -9.81 6.90 -26.79
N LEU A 194 -8.68 7.48 -27.21
CA LEU A 194 -8.24 7.58 -28.60
C LEU A 194 -7.02 6.66 -28.81
N PRO A 195 -7.20 5.48 -29.43
CA PRO A 195 -6.11 4.51 -29.60
C PRO A 195 -5.10 4.92 -30.69
N ASN A 196 -5.48 5.83 -31.58
CA ASN A 196 -4.64 6.33 -32.67
C ASN A 196 -3.84 7.59 -32.29
N GLY A 197 -3.96 8.06 -31.04
CA GLY A 197 -3.29 9.26 -30.55
C GLY A 197 -4.15 10.52 -30.60
N SER A 198 -3.48 11.67 -30.47
CA SER A 198 -4.07 13.01 -30.46
C SER A 198 -4.63 13.41 -31.82
N GLU A 199 -5.84 13.97 -31.83
CA GLU A 199 -6.48 14.56 -33.02
C GLU A 199 -6.23 16.07 -33.09
N LEU A 200 -5.79 16.70 -32.00
CA LEU A 200 -5.46 18.13 -31.97
C LEU A 200 -4.15 18.43 -32.71
N ILE A 201 -4.20 19.46 -33.55
CA ILE A 201 -3.07 19.92 -34.36
C ILE A 201 -2.20 20.84 -33.51
N LYS A 202 -0.90 20.57 -33.47
CA LYS A 202 0.09 21.42 -32.83
C LYS A 202 0.48 22.55 -33.77
N GLU A 203 0.19 23.79 -33.39
CA GLU A 203 0.65 24.99 -34.11
C GLU A 203 2.17 25.14 -33.99
N SER A 204 2.92 24.43 -34.82
CA SER A 204 4.37 24.58 -34.97
C SER A 204 4.61 25.32 -36.28
N GLY A 205 5.08 26.58 -36.22
CA GLY A 205 5.30 27.47 -37.37
C GLY A 205 6.45 27.06 -38.31
N GLY A 206 6.43 25.83 -38.83
CA GLY A 206 7.40 25.32 -39.79
C GLY A 206 6.72 24.63 -40.98
N SER A 207 7.22 24.90 -42.18
CA SER A 207 6.69 24.42 -43.47
C SER A 207 6.90 22.91 -43.69
N THR A 208 6.13 22.07 -43.00
CA THR A 208 6.00 20.65 -43.34
C THR A 208 4.55 20.36 -43.74
N THR A 209 4.37 19.64 -44.86
CA THR A 209 3.09 19.40 -45.55
C THR A 209 2.11 18.50 -44.80
N THR A 210 2.48 17.96 -43.64
CA THR A 210 1.61 17.16 -42.77
C THR A 210 1.37 17.88 -41.44
N PRO A 211 0.10 17.99 -40.97
CA PRO A 211 -0.20 18.56 -39.67
C PRO A 211 0.43 17.68 -38.59
N LYS A 212 1.28 18.27 -37.74
CA LYS A 212 1.86 17.56 -36.59
C LYS A 212 0.85 17.58 -35.45
N THR A 213 0.43 16.43 -34.98
CA THR A 213 -0.37 16.25 -33.76
C THR A 213 0.52 16.28 -32.51
N TYR A 214 -0.08 16.31 -31.31
CA TYR A 214 0.69 16.29 -30.06
C TYR A 214 1.36 14.95 -29.75
N THR A 215 0.99 13.89 -30.48
CA THR A 215 1.56 12.54 -30.37
C THR A 215 2.00 12.00 -31.72
N SER A 216 3.02 11.14 -31.72
CA SER A 216 3.50 10.40 -32.89
C SER A 216 3.20 8.92 -32.72
N PHE A 217 2.04 8.47 -33.20
CA PHE A 217 1.63 7.06 -33.15
C PHE A 217 1.82 6.44 -34.52
N ASN A 218 2.62 5.38 -34.59
CA ASN A 218 2.86 4.56 -35.79
C ASN A 218 1.85 3.41 -35.90
N HIS A 219 1.41 2.87 -34.76
CA HIS A 219 0.40 1.82 -34.63
C HIS A 219 -0.77 2.27 -33.74
N SER A 220 -1.93 1.65 -33.94
CA SER A 220 -3.07 1.82 -33.04
C SER A 220 -2.85 0.99 -31.78
N GLN A 221 -3.15 1.55 -30.61
CA GLN A 221 -3.12 0.82 -29.35
C GLN A 221 -4.20 -0.28 -29.27
N ASP A 222 -5.25 -0.21 -30.10
CA ASP A 222 -6.34 -1.19 -30.11
C ASP A 222 -5.93 -2.56 -30.68
N SER A 223 -4.79 -2.62 -31.36
CA SER A 223 -4.29 -3.88 -31.91
C SER A 223 -3.64 -4.80 -30.89
N PHE A 224 -3.29 -4.27 -29.71
CA PHE A 224 -2.69 -5.09 -28.67
C PHE A 224 -3.78 -5.97 -28.06
N PRO A 225 -3.60 -7.31 -28.02
CA PRO A 225 -4.62 -8.23 -27.53
C PRO A 225 -5.04 -7.94 -26.08
N GLU A 226 -4.15 -7.37 -25.27
CA GLU A 226 -4.40 -6.98 -23.88
C GLU A 226 -5.50 -5.91 -23.76
N PHE A 227 -5.63 -5.01 -24.74
CA PHE A 227 -6.61 -3.92 -24.71
C PHE A 227 -7.91 -4.25 -25.46
N ALA A 228 -7.91 -5.28 -26.31
CA ALA A 228 -9.10 -5.76 -27.01
C ALA A 228 -10.12 -6.38 -26.03
N GLU A 229 -9.66 -7.11 -25.03
CA GLU A 229 -10.53 -7.68 -23.98
C GLU A 229 -10.89 -6.65 -22.90
N ASN A 230 -9.97 -5.74 -22.57
CA ASN A 230 -10.15 -4.72 -21.54
C ASN A 230 -9.74 -3.33 -22.06
N PRO A 231 -10.67 -2.57 -22.65
CA PRO A 231 -10.36 -1.26 -23.20
C PRO A 231 -9.99 -0.28 -22.10
N ILE A 232 -9.03 0.58 -22.41
CA ILE A 232 -8.55 1.60 -21.47
C ILE A 232 -9.69 2.56 -21.16
N ARG A 233 -10.03 2.66 -19.87
CA ARG A 233 -11.13 3.50 -19.38
C ARG A 233 -10.82 4.04 -18.00
N PRO A 234 -11.46 5.13 -17.58
CA PRO A 234 -11.45 5.52 -16.17
C PRO A 234 -12.02 4.40 -15.30
N THR A 235 -11.42 4.19 -14.13
CA THR A 235 -11.85 3.12 -13.19
C THR A 235 -13.29 3.34 -12.72
N LEU A 236 -13.62 4.59 -12.38
CA LEU A 236 -14.94 5.00 -11.90
C LEU A 236 -15.63 5.87 -12.96
N LYS A 237 -16.81 5.43 -13.41
CA LYS A 237 -17.57 6.11 -14.49
C LYS A 237 -18.38 7.31 -14.00
N ASP A 238 -18.73 7.34 -12.72
CA ASP A 238 -19.71 8.29 -12.17
C ASP A 238 -19.08 9.51 -11.48
N ILE A 239 -17.76 9.71 -11.64
CA ILE A 239 -17.10 10.90 -11.11
C ILE A 239 -17.59 12.13 -11.89
N LEU A 240 -18.12 13.12 -11.16
CA LEU A 240 -18.49 14.41 -11.75
C LEU A 240 -17.22 15.21 -12.08
N ILE A 241 -17.09 15.65 -13.32
CA ILE A 241 -16.00 16.53 -13.77
C ILE A 241 -16.46 17.99 -13.73
N ALA A 242 -17.55 18.30 -14.43
CA ALA A 242 -18.06 19.65 -14.59
C ALA A 242 -19.60 19.68 -14.62
N LYS A 243 -20.17 20.86 -14.42
CA LYS A 243 -21.59 21.12 -14.68
C LYS A 243 -21.68 22.21 -15.74
N LEU A 244 -22.39 21.92 -16.83
CA LEU A 244 -22.58 22.83 -17.95
C LEU A 244 -23.97 23.47 -17.89
N GLY A 245 -24.02 24.76 -18.16
CA GLY A 245 -25.23 25.50 -18.46
C GLY A 245 -25.55 25.50 -19.96
N PRO A 246 -26.76 25.97 -20.33
CA PRO A 246 -27.19 26.02 -21.73
C PRO A 246 -26.27 26.92 -22.57
N GLY A 247 -25.77 26.39 -23.69
CA GLY A 247 -24.87 27.07 -24.60
C GLY A 247 -23.37 26.95 -24.27
N GLN A 248 -23.01 26.25 -23.18
CA GLN A 248 -21.61 25.98 -22.83
C GLN A 248 -21.10 24.68 -23.48
N GLU A 249 -19.80 24.65 -23.73
CA GLU A 249 -19.07 23.57 -24.37
C GLU A 249 -17.68 23.40 -23.74
N ILE A 250 -17.25 22.14 -23.62
CA ILE A 250 -15.90 21.74 -23.24
C ILE A 250 -15.37 20.81 -24.34
N GLU A 251 -14.22 21.18 -24.90
CA GLU A 251 -13.44 20.36 -25.82
C GLU A 251 -11.98 20.33 -25.36
N LEU A 252 -11.49 19.15 -25.02
CA LEU A 252 -10.12 18.94 -24.58
C LEU A 252 -9.61 17.53 -24.90
N GLU A 253 -8.29 17.41 -24.94
CA GLU A 253 -7.55 16.15 -24.93
C GLU A 253 -6.71 16.04 -23.66
N ALA A 254 -6.71 14.87 -23.03
CA ALA A 254 -5.97 14.58 -21.82
C ALA A 254 -4.99 13.44 -22.07
N HIS A 255 -3.71 13.69 -21.81
CA HIS A 255 -2.62 12.76 -22.00
C HIS A 255 -2.23 12.17 -20.65
N ALA A 256 -2.37 10.86 -20.52
CA ALA A 256 -1.97 10.11 -19.36
C ALA A 256 -0.62 9.43 -19.58
N VAL A 257 0.21 9.48 -18.54
CA VAL A 257 1.56 8.94 -18.53
C VAL A 257 1.78 8.11 -17.27
N LYS A 258 2.79 7.25 -17.35
CA LYS A 258 3.28 6.48 -16.21
C LYS A 258 4.07 7.37 -15.26
N GLY A 259 3.74 7.30 -13.97
CA GLY A 259 4.44 8.04 -12.92
C GLY A 259 4.37 7.34 -11.57
N ILE A 260 5.06 7.89 -10.58
CA ILE A 260 5.11 7.35 -9.21
C ILE A 260 4.47 8.31 -8.20
N GLY A 261 3.87 7.75 -7.15
CA GLY A 261 3.20 8.52 -6.08
C GLY A 261 4.12 9.52 -5.36
N LYS A 262 5.44 9.25 -5.32
CA LYS A 262 6.46 10.14 -4.75
C LYS A 262 6.53 11.49 -5.47
N THR A 263 6.27 11.51 -6.78
CA THR A 263 6.27 12.74 -7.58
C THR A 263 4.98 13.53 -7.37
N HIS A 264 3.84 12.86 -7.39
CA HIS A 264 2.54 13.46 -7.11
C HIS A 264 1.53 12.40 -6.64
N ALA A 265 0.66 12.77 -5.69
CA ALA A 265 -0.31 11.86 -5.07
C ALA A 265 -1.28 11.21 -6.07
N LYS A 266 -1.53 11.85 -7.23
CA LYS A 266 -2.37 11.31 -8.33
C LYS A 266 -1.87 9.97 -8.88
N TRP A 267 -0.58 9.67 -8.72
CA TRP A 267 0.00 8.40 -9.14
C TRP A 267 0.06 7.36 -8.00
N SER A 268 -0.49 7.66 -6.82
CA SER A 268 -0.61 6.66 -5.77
C SER A 268 -1.67 5.62 -6.17
N PRO A 269 -1.32 4.32 -6.28
CA PRO A 269 -2.27 3.29 -6.72
C PRO A 269 -3.21 2.83 -5.61
N VAL A 270 -2.93 3.19 -4.36
CA VAL A 270 -3.72 2.81 -3.18
C VAL A 270 -4.45 4.04 -2.63
N ALA A 271 -5.69 3.86 -2.19
CA ALA A 271 -6.43 4.92 -1.51
C ALA A 271 -5.80 5.22 -0.14
N THR A 272 -5.64 4.18 0.68
CA THR A 272 -4.88 4.22 1.92
C THR A 272 -4.22 2.87 2.17
N ALA A 273 -2.99 2.89 2.65
CA ALA A 273 -2.27 1.70 3.11
C ALA A 273 -1.73 1.99 4.50
N TRP A 274 -2.20 1.22 5.48
CA TRP A 274 -1.82 1.35 6.87
C TRP A 274 -1.73 -0.04 7.51
N TYR A 275 -1.06 -0.12 8.64
CA TYR A 275 -0.99 -1.34 9.43
C TYR A 275 -1.14 -0.99 10.90
N ARG A 276 -1.49 -1.98 11.71
CA ARG A 276 -1.50 -1.90 13.17
C ARG A 276 -0.94 -3.18 13.75
N MET A 277 -0.42 -3.08 14.96
CA MET A 277 -0.09 -4.27 15.74
C MET A 277 -1.39 -4.93 16.22
N LEU A 278 -1.40 -6.27 16.25
CA LEU A 278 -2.53 -7.01 16.81
C LEU A 278 -2.63 -6.70 18.31
N PRO A 279 -3.76 -6.13 18.79
CA PRO A 279 -3.93 -5.89 20.22
C PRO A 279 -4.13 -7.22 20.96
N GLU A 280 -3.44 -7.37 22.08
CA GLU A 280 -3.66 -8.47 23.02
C GLU A 280 -4.15 -7.86 24.34
N VAL A 281 -5.31 -8.30 24.81
CA VAL A 281 -5.91 -7.84 26.06
C VAL A 281 -5.85 -8.98 27.08
N VAL A 282 -5.05 -8.79 28.12
CA VAL A 282 -4.90 -9.76 29.22
C VAL A 282 -5.57 -9.22 30.47
N LEU A 283 -6.52 -9.98 31.02
CA LEU A 283 -7.13 -9.68 32.31
C LEU A 283 -6.19 -10.15 33.43
N LEU A 284 -5.69 -9.21 34.22
CA LEU A 284 -4.79 -9.51 35.36
C LEU A 284 -5.53 -10.17 36.54
N LYS A 285 -6.85 -9.97 36.61
CA LYS A 285 -7.73 -10.49 37.63
C LYS A 285 -9.03 -10.92 36.98
N GLU A 286 -9.67 -11.90 37.57
CA GLU A 286 -11.00 -12.34 37.17
C GLU A 286 -12.04 -11.31 37.64
N PHE A 287 -12.96 -10.96 36.75
CA PHE A 287 -14.06 -10.04 37.05
C PHE A 287 -15.37 -10.82 37.00
N GLU A 288 -16.15 -10.73 38.07
CA GLU A 288 -17.40 -11.47 38.26
C GLU A 288 -18.57 -10.52 38.49
N GLY A 289 -19.78 -10.99 38.17
CA GLY A 289 -21.03 -10.31 38.45
C GLY A 289 -21.13 -8.93 37.78
N LYS A 290 -21.49 -7.92 38.57
CA LYS A 290 -21.72 -6.55 38.09
C LYS A 290 -20.48 -5.91 37.45
N HIS A 291 -19.29 -6.25 37.92
CA HIS A 291 -18.05 -5.70 37.37
C HIS A 291 -17.73 -6.25 35.97
N ALA A 292 -18.13 -7.50 35.69
CA ALA A 292 -18.04 -8.07 34.34
C ALA A 292 -18.95 -7.33 33.35
N GLU A 293 -20.20 -7.06 33.76
CA GLU A 293 -21.16 -6.32 32.94
C GLU A 293 -20.72 -4.86 32.68
N GLU A 294 -20.18 -4.18 33.70
CA GLU A 294 -19.61 -2.85 33.56
C GLU A 294 -18.44 -2.83 32.57
N LEU A 295 -17.54 -3.83 32.64
CA LEU A 295 -16.37 -3.93 31.78
C LEU A 295 -16.75 -4.15 30.31
N VAL A 296 -17.75 -5.00 30.05
CA VAL A 296 -18.30 -5.19 28.69
C VAL A 296 -18.94 -3.91 28.18
N LYS A 297 -19.69 -3.19 29.02
CA LYS A 297 -20.34 -1.93 28.66
C LYS A 297 -19.36 -0.80 28.34
N VAL A 298 -18.20 -0.77 29.01
CA VAL A 298 -17.15 0.22 28.75
C VAL A 298 -16.50 0.01 27.37
N CYS A 299 -16.50 -1.21 26.83
CA CYS A 299 -15.89 -1.51 25.53
C CYS A 299 -16.90 -1.47 24.38
N PRO A 300 -16.97 -0.39 23.57
CA PRO A 300 -17.98 -0.24 22.51
C PRO A 300 -17.82 -1.26 21.38
N LYS A 301 -16.62 -1.84 21.23
CA LYS A 301 -16.27 -2.81 20.19
C LYS A 301 -16.55 -4.27 20.59
N LYS A 302 -17.22 -4.50 21.73
CA LYS A 302 -17.55 -5.84 22.26
C LYS A 302 -16.34 -6.78 22.28
N VAL A 303 -15.22 -6.32 22.82
CA VAL A 303 -13.98 -7.12 22.91
C VAL A 303 -14.07 -8.17 24.03
N PHE A 304 -15.05 -8.03 24.92
CA PHE A 304 -15.28 -8.92 26.04
C PHE A 304 -16.65 -9.56 25.90
N ASP A 305 -16.69 -10.87 26.08
CA ASP A 305 -17.91 -11.65 26.19
C ASP A 305 -18.10 -12.12 27.64
N ILE A 306 -19.31 -12.58 27.96
CA ILE A 306 -19.70 -13.04 29.28
C ILE A 306 -20.01 -14.53 29.22
N GLU A 307 -19.36 -15.31 30.07
CA GLU A 307 -19.65 -16.72 30.31
C GLU A 307 -20.46 -16.85 31.60
N ASP A 308 -21.57 -17.61 31.55
CA ASP A 308 -22.40 -17.92 32.72
C ASP A 308 -21.90 -19.25 33.32
N MET A 309 -21.38 -19.19 34.55
CA MET A 309 -20.85 -20.36 35.27
C MET A 309 -21.95 -21.16 35.98
N GLY A 310 -23.21 -20.73 35.91
CA GLY A 310 -24.31 -21.26 36.70
C GLY A 310 -24.34 -20.68 38.11
N GLN A 311 -25.52 -20.71 38.75
CA GLN A 311 -25.85 -19.97 39.99
C GLN A 311 -25.97 -18.44 39.86
N GLY A 312 -26.02 -17.90 38.64
CA GLY A 312 -26.14 -16.46 38.39
C GLY A 312 -24.82 -15.70 38.51
N GLU A 313 -23.69 -16.42 38.56
CA GLU A 313 -22.35 -15.87 38.50
C GLU A 313 -21.89 -15.77 37.04
N VAL A 314 -21.71 -14.54 36.58
CA VAL A 314 -21.24 -14.20 35.23
C VAL A 314 -19.79 -13.74 35.26
N LYS A 315 -18.97 -14.26 34.36
CA LYS A 315 -17.53 -13.96 34.25
C LYS A 315 -17.21 -13.36 32.89
N ALA A 316 -16.42 -12.29 32.87
CA ALA A 316 -15.96 -11.69 31.62
C ALA A 316 -14.72 -12.41 31.07
N PHE A 317 -14.70 -12.69 29.76
CA PHE A 317 -13.54 -13.23 29.05
C PHE A 317 -13.26 -12.42 27.78
N PRO A 318 -11.99 -12.26 27.36
CA PRO A 318 -11.66 -11.60 26.11
C PRO A 318 -12.06 -12.48 24.92
N SER A 319 -12.92 -11.96 24.04
CA SER A 319 -13.36 -12.64 22.83
C SER A 319 -12.35 -12.42 21.70
N PHE A 320 -11.55 -13.45 21.37
CA PHE A 320 -10.52 -13.37 20.33
C PHE A 320 -11.04 -13.02 18.94
N LEU A 321 -12.28 -13.44 18.60
CA LEU A 321 -12.93 -13.18 17.32
C LEU A 321 -13.20 -11.68 17.07
N GLN A 322 -13.42 -10.89 18.12
CA GLN A 322 -13.72 -9.46 17.97
C GLN A 322 -12.48 -8.55 17.98
N MET A 323 -11.34 -9.05 18.49
CA MET A 323 -10.06 -8.33 18.41
C MET A 323 -9.49 -8.26 16.99
N SER A 324 -9.74 -9.29 16.17
CA SER A 324 -9.45 -9.25 14.73
C SER A 324 -10.46 -8.39 13.96
N LEU A 325 -11.76 -8.47 14.29
CA LEU A 325 -12.83 -7.68 13.66
C LEU A 325 -12.68 -6.16 13.81
N LEU A 326 -12.00 -5.71 14.86
CA LEU A 326 -11.57 -4.32 15.01
C LEU A 326 -10.81 -3.78 13.77
N ALA A 327 -10.29 -4.64 12.88
CA ALA A 327 -9.47 -4.30 11.71
C ALA A 327 -10.31 -3.91 10.48
N PHE A 328 -11.61 -4.18 10.51
CA PHE A 328 -12.50 -4.07 9.36
C PHE A 328 -13.33 -2.79 9.31
N GLU A 329 -13.25 -1.95 10.35
CA GLU A 329 -13.92 -0.65 10.42
C GLU A 329 -12.92 0.50 10.50
#